data_AF-A0A7K5S095-F1
#
_entry.id   AF-A0A7K5S095-F1
#
_cell.length_a   1.000
_cell.length_b   1.000
_cell.length_c   1.000
_cell.angle_alpha   90.00
_cell.angle_beta   90.00
_cell.angle_gamma   90.00
#
_symmetry.space_group_name_H-M   'P 1'
#
loop_
_entity.id
_entity.type
_entity.pdbx_description
1 polymer ?
#
loop_
_entity_poly.entity_id
_entity_poly.type
_entity_poly.pdbx_seq_one_letter_code
_entity_poly.pdbx_strand_id
1 'polypeptide(L)'
;TPRADEVPLKILAHNNFVGRLIGKEGRNLKKVEQDTETKITISSLQDLTLYNPERTITVKGSPESCCRAEQEIMKKVREAYENDVAAMSLQSHLIPGLNLAAVGLF
;
A
#
# COMPACT_ATOMS: atom_id res chain seq x y z
N THR A 1 28.46 9.47 -3.91
CA THR A 1 28.08 10.22 -2.68
C THR A 1 26.58 10.45 -2.72
N PRO A 2 25.81 10.12 -1.67
CA PRO A 2 24.43 10.58 -1.63
C PRO A 2 24.46 12.10 -1.62
N ARG A 3 23.77 12.75 -2.57
CA ARG A 3 23.67 14.21 -2.58
C ARG A 3 22.92 14.59 -1.30
N ALA A 4 23.51 15.48 -0.51
CA ALA A 4 23.00 15.88 0.80
C ALA A 4 21.60 16.56 0.74
N ASP A 5 21.07 16.81 -0.46
CA ASP A 5 19.86 17.60 -0.69
C ASP A 5 18.64 16.79 -1.20
N GLU A 6 18.74 15.47 -1.35
CA GLU A 6 17.62 14.67 -1.84
C GLU A 6 16.69 14.26 -0.67
N VAL A 7 15.61 15.03 -0.47
CA VAL A 7 14.56 14.71 0.50
C VAL A 7 13.61 13.67 -0.11
N PRO A 8 13.57 12.42 0.40
CA PRO A 8 12.71 11.40 -0.16
C PRO A 8 11.24 11.67 0.18
N LEU A 9 10.35 11.37 -0.75
CA LEU A 9 8.92 11.29 -0.46
C LEU A 9 8.64 10.03 0.38
N LYS A 10 7.87 10.18 1.45
CA LYS A 10 7.42 9.07 2.31
C LYS A 10 5.91 9.01 2.35
N ILE A 11 5.37 7.87 1.96
CA ILE A 11 3.93 7.58 1.95
C ILE A 11 3.65 6.52 3.01
N LEU A 12 2.62 6.73 3.82
CA LEU A 12 2.11 5.75 4.77
C LEU A 12 0.94 5.01 4.13
N ALA A 13 0.97 3.68 4.19
CA ALA A 13 -0.11 2.85 3.70
C ALA A 13 -0.32 1.64 4.62
N HIS A 14 -1.58 1.33 4.94
CA HIS A 14 -1.92 0.20 5.77
C HIS A 14 -1.40 -1.13 5.17
N ASN A 15 -0.83 -1.99 5.99
CA ASN A 15 -0.15 -3.22 5.56
C ASN A 15 -1.03 -4.12 4.66
N ASN A 16 -2.34 -4.18 4.90
CA ASN A 16 -3.31 -4.96 4.12
C ASN A 16 -3.31 -4.65 2.62
N PHE A 17 -2.92 -3.43 2.21
CA PHE A 17 -2.98 -2.99 0.82
C PHE A 17 -1.60 -3.06 0.14
N VAL A 18 -0.53 -3.02 0.93
CA VAL A 18 0.85 -2.96 0.45
C VAL A 18 1.25 -4.23 -0.30
N GLY A 19 0.70 -5.40 0.07
CA GLY A 19 0.94 -6.64 -0.67
C GLY A 19 0.51 -6.57 -2.15
N ARG A 20 -0.63 -5.94 -2.43
CA ARG A 20 -1.15 -5.73 -3.81
C ARG A 20 -0.33 -4.72 -4.60
N LEU A 21 0.19 -3.69 -3.92
CA LEU A 21 1.17 -2.76 -4.50
C LEU A 21 2.47 -3.48 -4.89
N ILE A 22 3.03 -4.33 -4.01
CA ILE A 22 4.25 -5.09 -4.27
C ILE A 22 4.04 -6.05 -5.45
N GLY A 23 2.93 -6.78 -5.43
CA GLY A 23 2.60 -7.80 -6.42
C GLY A 23 3.49 -9.04 -6.31
N LYS A 24 3.13 -10.11 -7.04
CA LYS A 24 3.88 -11.37 -7.05
C LYS A 24 5.34 -11.12 -7.46
N GLU A 25 6.28 -11.55 -6.62
CA GLU A 25 7.74 -11.39 -6.81
C GLU A 25 8.20 -9.92 -6.94
N GLY A 26 7.41 -8.99 -6.40
CA GLY A 26 7.71 -7.55 -6.48
C GLY A 26 7.52 -6.95 -7.87
N ARG A 27 6.91 -7.68 -8.82
CA ARG A 27 6.78 -7.23 -10.23
C ARG A 27 6.01 -5.92 -10.37
N ASN A 28 4.96 -5.72 -9.58
CA ASN A 28 4.18 -4.48 -9.65
C ASN A 28 5.00 -3.29 -9.16
N LEU A 29 5.69 -3.43 -8.03
CA LEU A 29 6.55 -2.37 -7.49
C LEU A 29 7.67 -2.01 -8.46
N LYS A 30 8.34 -3.02 -9.03
CA LYS A 30 9.40 -2.83 -10.04
C LYS A 30 8.89 -2.10 -11.28
N LYS A 31 7.66 -2.38 -11.71
CA LYS A 31 7.01 -1.67 -12.81
C LYS A 31 6.77 -0.20 -12.47
N VAL A 32 6.29 0.11 -11.27
CA VAL A 32 6.14 1.50 -10.82
C VAL A 32 7.50 2.21 -10.76
N GLU A 33 8.54 1.59 -10.21
CA GLU A 33 9.91 2.12 -10.22
C GLU A 33 10.38 2.45 -11.65
N GLN A 34 10.19 1.49 -12.58
CA GLN A 34 10.59 1.64 -13.98
C GLN A 34 9.81 2.74 -14.71
N ASP A 35 8.48 2.72 -14.63
CA ASP A 35 7.60 3.64 -15.39
C ASP A 35 7.72 5.09 -14.89
N THR A 36 8.17 5.28 -13.64
CA THR A 36 8.27 6.61 -13.01
C THR A 36 9.69 7.11 -12.85
N GLU A 37 10.69 6.29 -13.17
CA GLU A 37 12.11 6.57 -12.97
C GLU A 37 12.45 6.89 -11.50
N THR A 38 11.90 6.08 -10.59
CA THR A 38 12.11 6.24 -9.15
C THR A 38 12.73 5.00 -8.53
N LYS A 39 13.34 5.18 -7.36
CA LYS A 39 13.72 4.09 -6.46
C LYS A 39 12.73 4.03 -5.31
N ILE A 40 12.09 2.88 -5.12
CA ILE A 40 11.07 2.67 -4.09
C ILE A 40 11.52 1.57 -3.13
N THR A 41 11.44 1.85 -1.84
CA THR A 41 11.71 0.89 -0.76
C THR A 41 10.57 0.92 0.25
N ILE A 42 10.20 -0.25 0.78
CA ILE A 42 9.10 -0.39 1.74
C ILE A 42 9.68 -0.88 3.06
N SER A 43 9.27 -0.29 4.18
CA SER A 43 9.69 -0.68 5.54
C SER A 43 9.48 -2.17 5.81
N SER A 44 10.19 -2.74 6.77
CA SER A 44 10.05 -4.16 7.12
C SER A 44 8.69 -4.43 7.76
N LEU A 45 8.22 -5.68 7.67
CA LEU A 45 7.07 -6.13 8.48
C LEU A 45 7.36 -6.10 9.98
N GLN A 46 8.62 -6.20 10.36
CA GLN A 46 9.07 -6.14 11.76
C GLN A 46 8.93 -4.74 12.37
N ASP A 47 8.81 -3.70 11.53
CA ASP A 47 8.65 -2.31 11.97
C ASP A 47 7.19 -1.99 12.33
N LEU A 48 6.26 -2.91 12.06
CA LEU A 48 4.85 -2.77 12.40
C LEU A 48 4.61 -3.02 13.89
N THR A 49 3.65 -2.30 14.46
CA THR A 49 3.16 -2.57 15.81
C THR A 49 1.64 -2.73 15.80
N LEU A 50 1.07 -3.28 16.87
CA LEU A 50 -0.39 -3.41 16.99
C LEU A 50 -1.13 -2.07 16.82
N TYR A 51 -0.50 -0.97 17.24
CA TYR A 51 -1.06 0.38 17.17
C TYR A 51 -0.60 1.17 15.93
N ASN A 52 0.33 0.61 15.15
CA ASN A 52 0.79 1.21 13.90
C ASN A 52 0.92 0.13 12.82
N PRO A 53 -0.18 -0.17 12.11
CA PRO A 53 -0.20 -1.13 11.02
C PRO A 53 0.23 -0.53 9.67
N GLU A 54 0.82 0.67 9.65
CA GLU A 54 1.23 1.35 8.43
C GLU A 54 2.66 1.01 8.04
N ARG A 55 2.86 0.73 6.75
CA ARG A 55 4.18 0.58 6.13
C ARG A 55 4.61 1.93 5.59
N THR A 56 5.89 2.26 5.76
CA THR A 56 6.49 3.44 5.12
C THR A 56 7.00 3.05 3.74
N ILE A 57 6.45 3.67 2.70
CA ILE A 57 6.91 3.57 1.32
C ILE A 57 7.79 4.80 1.05
N THR A 58 9.09 4.58 0.90
CA THR A 58 10.07 5.64 0.62
C THR A 58 10.36 5.68 -0.88
N VAL A 59 10.16 6.83 -1.50
CA VAL A 59 10.36 7.10 -2.93
C VAL A 59 11.49 8.11 -3.10
N LYS A 60 12.44 7.79 -3.97
CA LYS A 60 13.59 8.64 -4.32
C LYS A 60 13.63 8.86 -5.83
N GLY A 61 14.02 10.06 -6.26
CA GLY A 61 13.94 10.53 -7.63
C GLY A 61 13.74 12.04 -7.69
N SER A 62 13.54 12.59 -8.89
CA SER A 62 13.16 14.00 -9.02
C SER A 62 11.78 14.26 -8.38
N PRO A 63 11.46 15.50 -7.99
CA PRO A 63 10.13 15.84 -7.48
C PRO A 63 8.99 15.38 -8.40
N GLU A 64 9.12 15.59 -9.70
CA GLU A 64 8.13 15.20 -10.71
C GLU A 64 8.01 13.67 -10.80
N SER A 65 9.13 12.95 -10.79
CA SER A 65 9.15 11.49 -10.77
C SER A 65 8.50 10.93 -9.49
N CYS A 66 8.77 11.55 -8.34
CA CYS A 66 8.14 11.19 -7.07
C CYS A 66 6.63 11.44 -7.09
N CYS A 67 6.16 12.55 -7.68
CA CYS A 67 4.73 12.80 -7.84
C CYS A 67 4.05 11.77 -8.76
N ARG A 68 4.69 11.38 -9.87
CA ARG A 68 4.16 10.29 -10.72
C ARG A 68 4.11 8.95 -9.99
N ALA A 69 5.15 8.62 -9.22
CA ALA A 69 5.17 7.42 -8.39
C ALA A 69 4.09 7.44 -7.31
N GLU A 70 3.87 8.57 -6.64
CA GLU A 70 2.80 8.75 -5.65
C GLU A 70 1.42 8.45 -6.25
N GLN A 71 1.12 8.99 -7.44
CA GLN A 71 -0.15 8.77 -8.13
C GLN A 71 -0.38 7.28 -8.41
N GLU A 72 0.62 6.58 -8.95
CA GLU A 72 0.54 5.14 -9.25
C GLU A 72 0.45 4.28 -7.98
N ILE A 73 1.19 4.63 -6.93
CA ILE A 73 1.14 3.96 -5.62
C ILE A 73 -0.26 4.11 -5.02
N MET A 74 -0.77 5.34 -4.93
CA MET A 74 -2.07 5.62 -4.30
C MET A 74 -3.23 5.08 -5.11
N LYS A 75 -3.13 5.02 -6.44
CA LYS A 75 -4.09 4.32 -7.29
C LYS A 75 -4.20 2.84 -6.89
N LYS A 76 -3.08 2.13 -6.82
CA LYS A 76 -3.06 0.70 -6.43
C LYS A 76 -3.54 0.45 -5.00
N VAL A 77 -3.18 1.33 -4.06
CA VAL A 77 -3.65 1.24 -2.67
C VAL A 77 -5.15 1.46 -2.57
N ARG A 78 -5.69 2.46 -3.30
CA ARG A 78 -7.14 2.74 -3.33
C ARG A 78 -7.92 1.60 -3.98
N GLU A 79 -7.45 1.07 -5.11
CA GLU A 79 -8.04 -0.10 -5.76
C GLU A 79 -8.06 -1.31 -4.80
N ALA A 80 -6.99 -1.53 -4.03
CA ALA A 80 -6.94 -2.59 -3.03
C ALA A 80 -7.99 -2.39 -1.91
N TYR A 81 -8.13 -1.16 -1.43
CA TYR A 81 -9.13 -0.81 -0.41
C TYR A 81 -10.57 -1.00 -0.91
N GLU A 82 -10.89 -0.48 -2.09
CA GLU A 82 -12.23 -0.57 -2.68
C GLU A 82 -12.63 -2.03 -2.93
N ASN A 83 -11.71 -2.86 -3.39
CA ASN A 83 -11.95 -4.30 -3.57
C ASN A 83 -12.27 -5.02 -2.25
N ASP A 84 -11.60 -4.66 -1.15
CA ASP A 84 -11.87 -5.26 0.16
C ASP A 84 -13.25 -4.83 0.70
N VAL A 85 -13.57 -3.54 0.58
CA VAL A 85 -14.87 -3.01 1.00
C VAL A 85 -16.00 -3.64 0.18
N ALA A 86 -15.82 -3.80 -1.13
CA ALA A 86 -16.79 -4.46 -1.99
C ALA A 86 -17.01 -5.93 -1.60
N ALA A 87 -15.95 -6.67 -1.28
CA ALA A 87 -16.06 -8.05 -0.83
C ALA A 87 -16.84 -8.15 0.51
N MET A 88 -16.57 -7.24 1.45
CA MET A 88 -17.29 -7.20 2.73
C MET A 88 -18.77 -6.83 2.57
N SER A 89 -19.09 -5.89 1.68
CA SER A 89 -20.48 -5.48 1.43
C SER A 89 -21.28 -6.59 0.76
N LEU A 90 -20.70 -7.37 -0.17
CA LEU A 90 -21.35 -8.54 -0.74
C LEU A 90 -21.64 -9.61 0.33
N GLN A 91 -20.70 -9.87 1.24
CA GLN A 91 -20.90 -10.86 2.31
C GLN A 91 -22.02 -10.48 3.29
N SER A 92 -22.17 -9.18 3.63
CA SER A 92 -23.24 -8.75 4.54
C SER A 92 -24.65 -8.92 3.97
N HIS A 93 -24.81 -8.93 2.64
CA HIS A 93 -26.09 -9.14 1.98
C HIS A 93 -26.45 -10.61 1.76
N LEU A 94 -25.47 -11.53 1.84
CA LEU A 94 -25.69 -12.96 1.59
C LEU A 94 -26.25 -13.72 2.81
N ILE A 95 -26.18 -13.15 4.02
CA ILE A 95 -26.77 -13.77 5.21
C ILE A 95 -27.53 -12.72 6.04
N PRO A 96 -28.82 -12.49 5.73
CA PRO A 96 -29.68 -11.64 6.55
C PRO A 96 -29.69 -12.13 8.00
N GLY A 97 -29.25 -11.27 8.93
CA GLY A 97 -29.26 -11.56 10.38
C GLY A 97 -27.99 -12.18 10.96
N LEU A 98 -26.95 -12.46 10.17
CA LEU A 98 -25.67 -12.94 10.72
C LEU A 98 -24.72 -11.78 11.02
N ASN A 99 -24.57 -11.47 12.31
CA ASN A 99 -23.56 -10.52 12.78
C ASN A 99 -22.23 -11.25 13.00
N LEU A 100 -21.24 -11.08 12.10
CA LEU A 100 -19.93 -11.71 12.24
C LEU A 100 -19.16 -11.27 13.51
N ALA A 101 -19.44 -10.09 14.06
CA ALA A 101 -18.88 -9.67 15.34
C ALA A 101 -19.39 -10.54 16.52
N ALA A 102 -20.52 -11.23 16.37
CA ALA A 102 -21.04 -12.18 17.36
C ALA A 102 -20.44 -13.60 17.23
N VAL A 103 -19.74 -13.90 16.13
CA VAL A 103 -19.21 -15.25 15.84
C VAL A 103 -17.76 -15.42 16.34
N GLY A 104 -17.13 -14.36 16.89
CA GLY A 104 -15.82 -14.47 17.55
C GLY A 104 -14.68 -14.93 16.62
N LEU A 105 -14.79 -14.67 15.32
CA LEU A 105 -13.75 -15.01 14.32
C LEU A 105 -12.70 -13.88 14.15
N PHE A 106 -12.34 -13.23 15.26
CA PHE A 106 -11.14 -12.39 15.39
C PHE A 106 -10.43 -12.75 16.68
#